data_AF-A0A7T1HHY3-F1
#
_entry.id   AF-A0A7T1HHY3-F1
#
_cell.length_a   1.000
_cell.length_b   1.000
_cell.length_c   1.000
_cell.angle_alpha   90.00
_cell.angle_beta   90.00
_cell.angle_gamma   90.00
#
_symmetry.space_group_name_H-M   'P 1'
#
loop_
_entity.id
_entity.type
_entity.pdbx_description
1 polymer ?
#
loop_
_entity_poly.entity_id
_entity_poly.type
_entity_poly.pdbx_seq_one_letter_code
_entity_poly.pdbx_strand_id
1 'polypeptide(L)'
;MCDRRASWALLLNVLLTVAGLAAPASAQPQVLGSPIRSLLENGAGRLLWIYDGIRHVELPLDDGKAVIGLSCERQTWTVFTIERGGKEVYSFREDPAWGYQPAGPIAASRLCTAPVRVAE
;
A
#
# COMPACT_ATOMS: atom_id res chain seq x y z
N MET A 1 -54.86 -53.45 -19.49
CA MET A 1 -54.42 -53.27 -18.10
C MET A 1 -52.98 -52.77 -18.16
N CYS A 2 -52.76 -51.45 -18.21
CA CYS A 2 -52.34 -50.56 -17.09
C CYS A 2 -50.93 -50.93 -16.58
N ASP A 3 -49.93 -50.08 -16.36
CA ASP A 3 -49.73 -48.61 -16.34
C ASP A 3 -48.17 -48.44 -16.37
N ARG A 4 -47.56 -47.62 -17.25
CA ARG A 4 -47.07 -46.23 -17.05
C ARG A 4 -45.93 -46.00 -16.03
N ARG A 5 -45.04 -45.08 -16.47
CA ARG A 5 -44.07 -44.24 -15.71
C ARG A 5 -42.76 -44.97 -15.34
N ALA A 6 -41.57 -44.41 -15.50
CA ALA A 6 -41.20 -43.01 -15.32
C ALA A 6 -39.84 -42.63 -15.99
N SER A 7 -39.72 -41.33 -16.33
CA SER A 7 -38.51 -40.48 -16.27
C SER A 7 -37.30 -40.91 -17.15
N TRP A 8 -37.01 -40.36 -18.33
CA TRP A 8 -36.77 -38.97 -18.76
C TRP A 8 -36.05 -38.06 -17.76
N ALA A 9 -34.95 -37.49 -18.28
CA ALA A 9 -34.11 -36.41 -17.77
C ALA A 9 -33.03 -36.81 -16.74
N LEU A 10 -31.77 -36.70 -17.15
CA LEU A 10 -31.04 -35.45 -16.91
C LEU A 10 -29.74 -35.40 -17.70
N LEU A 11 -29.65 -34.31 -18.46
CA LEU A 11 -28.52 -33.83 -19.23
C LEU A 11 -27.33 -33.56 -18.29
N LEU A 12 -26.21 -34.25 -18.51
CA LEU A 12 -24.97 -33.93 -17.83
C LEU A 12 -24.26 -32.81 -18.60
N ASN A 13 -24.44 -31.58 -18.11
CA ASN A 13 -23.68 -30.40 -18.51
C ASN A 13 -22.19 -30.60 -18.23
N VAL A 14 -21.39 -30.76 -19.28
CA VAL A 14 -19.93 -30.68 -19.19
C VAL A 14 -19.53 -29.23 -19.46
N LEU A 15 -19.43 -28.42 -18.40
CA LEU A 15 -18.69 -27.16 -18.43
C LEU A 15 -17.19 -27.47 -18.28
N LEU A 16 -16.44 -27.45 -19.37
CA LEU A 16 -14.98 -27.32 -19.33
C LEU A 16 -14.62 -25.84 -19.17
N THR A 17 -14.50 -25.39 -17.92
CA THR A 17 -13.90 -24.10 -17.61
C THR A 17 -12.38 -24.26 -17.69
N VAL A 18 -11.79 -23.80 -18.80
CA VAL A 18 -10.34 -23.75 -18.97
C VAL A 18 -9.76 -22.81 -17.92
N ALA A 19 -8.90 -23.37 -17.06
CA ALA A 19 -8.10 -22.70 -16.07
C ALA A 19 -7.20 -21.65 -16.74
N GLY A 20 -7.67 -20.41 -16.79
CA GLY A 20 -6.82 -19.24 -16.98
C GLY A 20 -6.13 -18.94 -15.65
N LEU A 21 -4.83 -19.21 -15.60
CA LEU A 21 -3.93 -18.79 -14.52
C LEU A 21 -4.00 -17.27 -14.33
N ALA A 22 -4.83 -16.81 -13.40
CA ALA A 22 -4.56 -15.60 -12.66
C ALA A 22 -3.96 -16.05 -11.33
N ALA A 23 -2.63 -15.97 -11.22
CA ALA A 23 -1.99 -16.04 -9.92
C ALA A 23 -2.73 -15.07 -8.97
N PRO A 24 -3.01 -15.46 -7.72
CA PRO A 24 -3.50 -14.48 -6.77
C PRO A 24 -2.42 -13.40 -6.71
N ALA A 25 -2.80 -12.16 -7.00
CA ALA A 25 -2.01 -11.01 -6.59
C ALA A 25 -2.01 -11.01 -5.07
N SER A 26 -1.17 -11.84 -4.44
CA SER A 26 -0.85 -11.75 -3.03
C SER A 26 0.23 -10.68 -2.90
N ALA A 27 -0.15 -9.45 -3.25
CA ALA A 27 0.62 -8.25 -3.02
C ALA A 27 -0.09 -7.52 -1.89
N GLN A 28 0.36 -7.68 -0.65
CA GLN A 28 0.22 -6.71 0.44
C GLN A 28 0.86 -7.30 1.70
N PRO A 29 1.98 -6.71 2.14
CA PRO A 29 1.86 -5.93 3.37
C PRO A 29 2.31 -4.51 3.10
N GLN A 30 1.71 -3.88 2.09
CA GLN A 30 1.57 -2.43 2.18
C GLN A 30 0.77 -2.23 3.46
N VAL A 31 1.28 -1.44 4.41
CA VAL A 31 0.58 -1.08 5.64
C VAL A 31 -0.69 -0.33 5.23
N LEU A 32 -1.69 -1.09 4.80
CA LEU A 32 -3.01 -0.69 4.34
C LEU A 32 -3.87 -0.62 5.59
N GLY A 33 -3.37 0.17 6.53
CA GLY A 33 -4.09 0.63 7.67
C GLY A 33 -4.13 2.14 7.58
N SER A 34 -5.31 2.69 7.80
CA SER A 34 -5.62 4.10 7.99
C SER A 34 -4.67 4.97 8.84
N PRO A 35 -3.69 4.48 9.66
CA PRO A 35 -2.67 5.33 10.27
C PRO A 35 -1.88 6.21 9.30
N ILE A 36 -1.28 5.69 8.23
CA ILE A 36 -0.32 6.51 7.46
C ILE A 36 -1.01 7.66 6.75
N ARG A 37 -2.16 7.41 6.12
CA ARG A 37 -2.95 8.48 5.49
C ARG A 37 -3.38 9.54 6.50
N SER A 38 -3.85 9.12 7.67
CA SER A 38 -4.24 10.06 8.74
C SER A 38 -3.03 10.85 9.27
N LEU A 39 -1.86 10.21 9.39
CA LEU A 39 -0.62 10.88 9.81
C LEU A 39 -0.15 11.89 8.76
N LEU A 40 -0.30 11.57 7.47
CA LEU A 40 -0.02 12.47 6.35
C LEU A 40 -0.97 13.67 6.33
N GLU A 41 -2.27 13.44 6.48
CA GLU A 41 -3.30 14.48 6.50
C GLU A 41 -3.15 15.41 7.72
N ASN A 42 -2.87 14.86 8.89
CA ASN A 42 -2.54 15.63 10.09
C ASN A 42 -1.13 16.25 10.03
N GLY A 43 -0.35 15.90 9.02
CA GLY A 43 1.04 16.31 8.85
C GLY A 43 1.98 15.80 9.93
N ALA A 44 1.54 14.91 10.83
CA ALA A 44 2.38 14.34 11.88
C ALA A 44 3.61 13.69 11.21
N GLY A 45 4.80 14.17 11.53
CA GLY A 45 6.01 13.78 10.82
C GLY A 45 7.07 14.88 10.81
N ARG A 46 8.33 14.44 10.77
CA ARG A 46 9.51 15.30 10.73
C ARG A 46 10.16 15.15 9.36
N LEU A 47 10.21 16.24 8.61
CA LEU A 47 10.97 16.29 7.36
C LEU A 47 12.45 16.09 7.69
N LEU A 48 13.07 15.08 7.07
CA LEU A 48 14.46 14.76 7.27
C LEU A 48 15.33 15.41 6.18
N TRP A 49 15.05 15.12 4.91
CA TRP A 49 15.73 15.66 3.74
C TRP A 49 14.86 15.56 2.49
N ILE A 50 15.30 16.16 1.39
CA ILE A 50 14.73 15.96 0.05
C ILE A 50 15.80 15.36 -0.85
N TYR A 51 15.41 14.36 -1.63
CA TYR A 51 16.22 13.80 -2.71
C TYR A 51 15.33 13.56 -3.94
N ASP A 52 15.76 14.05 -5.10
CA ASP A 52 15.03 13.88 -6.38
C ASP A 52 13.55 14.32 -6.32
N GLY A 53 13.27 15.44 -5.66
CA GLY A 53 11.90 15.93 -5.45
C GLY A 53 11.06 15.10 -4.47
N ILE A 54 11.62 14.04 -3.87
CA ILE A 54 10.97 13.21 -2.86
C ILE A 54 11.38 13.67 -1.47
N ARG A 55 10.38 14.07 -0.69
CA ARG A 55 10.53 14.44 0.71
C ARG A 55 10.60 13.19 1.57
N HIS A 56 11.71 13.00 2.26
CA HIS A 56 11.88 11.90 3.21
C HIS A 56 11.40 12.37 4.58
N VAL A 57 10.38 11.71 5.10
CA VAL A 57 9.71 12.10 6.34
C VAL A 57 9.76 10.95 7.33
N GLU A 58 10.20 11.25 8.54
CA GLU A 58 10.05 10.34 9.68
C GLU A 58 8.68 10.53 10.30
N LEU A 59 7.89 9.47 10.32
CA LEU A 59 6.61 9.42 11.01
C LEU A 59 6.81 8.74 12.36
N PRO A 60 6.44 9.39 13.48
CA PRO A 60 6.37 8.72 14.77
C PRO A 60 5.23 7.71 14.74
N LEU A 61 5.47 6.55 15.34
CA LEU A 61 4.48 5.49 15.51
C LEU A 61 4.49 5.05 16.98
N ASP A 62 3.41 4.42 17.45
CA ASP A 62 3.22 4.13 18.88
C ASP A 62 4.38 3.34 19.52
N ASP A 63 5.00 2.44 18.75
CA ASP A 63 6.10 1.57 19.17
C ASP A 63 7.37 1.74 18.31
N GLY A 64 7.51 2.87 17.61
CA GLY A 64 8.72 3.17 16.85
C GLY A 64 8.55 4.28 15.83
N LYS A 65 9.04 4.07 14.60
CA LYS A 65 9.02 5.08 13.54
C LYS A 65 8.96 4.45 12.16
N ALA A 66 8.44 5.19 11.20
CA ALA A 66 8.60 4.85 9.78
C ALA A 66 9.30 5.99 9.06
N VAL A 67 10.15 5.66 8.10
CA VAL A 67 10.64 6.61 7.11
C VAL A 67 9.85 6.40 5.84
N ILE A 68 9.23 7.48 5.35
CA ILE A 68 8.43 7.47 4.13
C ILE A 68 8.98 8.46 3.11
N GLY A 69 8.71 8.20 1.84
CA GLY A 69 8.91 9.16 0.75
C GLY A 69 7.60 9.81 0.37
N LEU A 70 7.61 11.13 0.16
CA LEU A 70 6.46 11.90 -0.32
C LEU A 70 6.82 12.68 -1.58
N SER A 71 6.06 12.47 -2.65
CA SER A 71 6.08 13.31 -3.84
C SER A 71 4.87 14.24 -3.81
N CYS A 72 5.10 15.51 -3.48
CA CYS A 72 4.05 16.51 -3.38
C CYS A 72 3.47 16.88 -4.75
N GLU A 73 4.32 16.91 -5.78
CA GLU A 73 3.93 17.18 -7.16
C GLU A 73 3.08 16.03 -7.72
N ARG A 74 3.55 14.79 -7.55
CA ARG A 74 2.85 13.59 -8.05
C ARG A 74 1.72 13.13 -7.15
N GLN A 75 1.57 13.71 -5.97
CA GLN A 75 0.61 13.32 -4.93
C GLN A 75 0.69 11.83 -4.58
N THR A 76 1.90 11.33 -4.45
CA THR A 76 2.19 9.93 -4.10
C THR A 76 3.05 9.83 -2.84
N TRP A 77 2.99 8.67 -2.20
CA TRP A 77 3.79 8.33 -1.04
C TRP A 77 4.30 6.90 -1.11
N THR A 78 5.32 6.58 -0.32
CA THR A 78 5.85 5.21 -0.21
C THR A 78 6.53 5.01 1.15
N VAL A 79 6.70 3.76 1.59
CA VAL A 79 7.45 3.43 2.81
C VAL A 79 8.86 3.03 2.42
N PHE A 80 9.87 3.61 3.07
CA PHE A 80 11.25 3.15 2.95
C PHE A 80 11.60 2.15 4.04
N THR A 81 11.38 2.51 5.30
CA THR A 81 11.70 1.63 6.43
C THR A 81 10.64 1.76 7.53
N ILE A 82 10.48 0.70 8.31
CA ILE A 82 9.70 0.72 9.56
C ILE A 82 10.56 0.11 10.65
N GLU A 83 10.69 0.84 11.76
CA GLU A 83 11.34 0.39 12.98
C GLU A 83 10.29 0.23 14.08
N ARG A 84 10.34 -0.92 14.78
CA ARG A 84 9.45 -1.27 15.90
C ARG A 84 10.31 -1.79 17.05
N GLY A 85 10.14 -1.24 18.25
CA GLY A 85 10.90 -1.65 19.42
C GLY A 85 12.42 -1.58 19.23
N GLY A 86 12.91 -0.60 18.45
CA GLY A 86 14.33 -0.41 18.15
C GLY A 86 14.91 -1.37 17.09
N LYS A 87 14.07 -2.12 16.37
CA LYS A 87 14.49 -3.03 15.29
C LYS A 87 13.80 -2.67 13.99
N GLU A 88 14.56 -2.68 12.88
CA GLU A 88 13.96 -2.59 11.55
C GLU A 88 13.13 -3.86 11.29
N VAL A 89 11.84 -3.67 11.01
CA VAL A 89 10.89 -4.76 10.69
C VAL A 89 10.43 -4.72 9.23
N TYR A 90 10.73 -3.64 8.53
CA TYR A 90 10.46 -3.47 7.10
C TYR A 90 11.55 -2.61 6.47
N SER A 91 12.01 -3.04 5.30
CA SER A 91 12.96 -2.33 4.45
C SER A 91 12.53 -2.45 3.00
N PHE A 92 12.39 -1.33 2.29
CA PHE A 92 12.02 -1.33 0.88
C PHE A 92 12.99 -2.10 -0.01
N ARG A 93 14.25 -2.22 0.43
CA ARG A 93 15.29 -2.95 -0.30
C ARG A 93 14.99 -4.44 -0.42
N GLU A 94 14.20 -4.97 0.50
CA GLU A 94 13.84 -6.39 0.60
C GLU A 94 12.43 -6.67 0.07
N ASP A 95 11.67 -5.63 -0.29
CA ASP A 95 10.29 -5.73 -0.75
C ASP A 95 10.20 -5.60 -2.28
N PRO A 96 10.03 -6.72 -3.02
CA PRO A 96 9.90 -6.67 -4.48
C PRO A 96 8.57 -6.04 -4.94
N ALA A 97 7.59 -5.89 -4.05
CA ALA A 97 6.31 -5.23 -4.32
C ALA A 97 6.33 -3.74 -3.90
N TRP A 98 7.51 -3.23 -3.53
CA TRP A 98 7.68 -1.83 -3.18
C TRP A 98 7.31 -0.91 -4.35
N GLY A 99 6.64 0.19 -4.02
CA GLY A 99 6.27 1.19 -5.00
C GLY A 99 5.57 2.39 -4.40
N TYR A 100 5.25 3.34 -5.26
CA TYR A 100 4.51 4.54 -4.88
C TYR A 100 3.01 4.27 -4.87
N GLN A 101 2.35 4.76 -3.82
CA GLN A 101 0.91 4.70 -3.62
C GLN A 101 0.29 6.10 -3.73
N PRO A 102 -0.97 6.23 -4.15
CA PRO A 102 -1.67 7.51 -4.14
C PRO A 102 -1.80 8.07 -2.72
N ALA A 103 -1.50 9.36 -2.55
CA ALA A 103 -1.60 10.05 -1.26
C ALA A 103 -2.85 10.93 -1.14
N GLY A 104 -3.57 11.16 -2.23
CA GLY A 104 -4.62 12.18 -2.28
C GLY A 104 -4.03 13.60 -2.23
N PRO A 105 -4.82 14.63 -1.90
CA PRO A 105 -4.41 16.04 -2.00
C PRO A 105 -3.43 16.47 -0.89
N ILE A 106 -2.22 15.91 -0.89
CA ILE A 106 -1.17 16.19 0.12
C ILE A 106 -0.35 17.44 -0.18
N ALA A 107 -0.48 18.04 -1.37
CA ALA A 107 0.33 19.18 -1.79
C ALA A 107 0.20 20.40 -0.84
N ALA A 108 -0.98 20.58 -0.23
CA ALA A 108 -1.23 21.65 0.74
C ALA A 108 -0.80 21.29 2.17
N SER A 109 -0.43 20.04 2.43
CA SER A 109 -0.02 19.60 3.77
C SER A 109 1.25 20.32 4.22
N ARG A 110 1.43 20.46 5.54
CA ARG A 110 2.66 21.03 6.10
C ARG A 110 3.91 20.26 5.68
N LEU A 111 3.80 18.97 5.39
CA LEU A 111 4.94 18.15 4.93
C LEU A 111 5.41 18.59 3.54
N CYS A 112 4.49 19.10 2.72
CA CYS A 112 4.77 19.61 1.38
C CYS A 112 5.09 21.11 1.34
N THR A 113 4.58 21.89 2.29
CA THR A 113 4.79 23.35 2.32
C THR A 113 5.90 23.79 3.28
N ALA A 114 6.33 22.93 4.21
CA ALA A 114 7.42 23.26 5.12
C ALA A 114 8.72 23.53 4.36
N PRO A 115 9.46 24.59 4.75
CA PRO A 115 10.75 24.89 4.17
C PRO A 115 11.75 23.78 4.52
N VAL A 116 12.50 23.35 3.51
CA VAL A 116 13.54 22.34 3.67
C VAL A 116 14.76 23.05 4.24
N ARG A 117 15.20 22.66 5.43
CA ARG A 117 16.56 23.00 5.82
C ARG A 117 17.47 22.07 5.03
N VAL A 118 18.04 22.59 3.95
CA VAL A 118 19.08 21.90 3.19
C VAL A 118 20.23 21.69 4.18
N ALA A 119 20.52 20.44 4.51
CA ALA A 119 21.82 20.12 5.06
C ALA A 119 22.77 20.14 3.86
N GLU A 120 23.49 21.25 3.70
CA GLU A 120 24.65 21.35 2.80
C GLU A 120 25.79 20.47 3.30
#